data_AF-A0AAD4GDT5-F1
#
_entry.id   AF-A0AAD4GDT5-F1
#
_cell.length_a   1.000
_cell.length_b   1.000
_cell.length_c   1.000
_cell.angle_alpha   90.00
_cell.angle_beta   90.00
_cell.angle_gamma   90.00
#
_symmetry.space_group_name_H-M   'P 1'
#
loop_
_entity.id
_entity.type
_entity.pdbx_description
1 polymer ?
#
loop_
_entity_poly.entity_id
_entity_poly.type
_entity_poly.pdbx_seq_one_letter_code
_entity_poly.pdbx_strand_id
1 'polypeptide(L)'
;LRFDVIFPVDQICYQYSNNARERLADEDLDEPAFSEPITKMRITFEQRPFNWTIDVDNSHRIRCRDIFEAIYSSFNQQLTLGELWRLPDRRACEDAFRIRTLVLKSSQMERSLGWKRVDALLHHTIFHGLTMNPDSEGEWVLNLG
;
A
#
# COMPACT_ATOMS: atom_id res chain seq x y z
N LEU A 1 2.30 13.71 -5.70
CA LEU A 1 2.80 12.77 -4.66
C LEU A 1 3.17 11.46 -5.33
N ARG A 2 4.26 10.79 -4.92
CA ARG A 2 4.62 9.44 -5.35
C ARG A 2 4.78 8.56 -4.11
N PHE A 3 3.94 7.54 -4.02
CA PHE A 3 4.02 6.48 -3.02
C PHE A 3 3.97 5.15 -3.76
N ASP A 4 5.01 4.35 -3.62
CA ASP A 4 5.09 2.98 -4.14
C ASP A 4 5.01 2.04 -2.95
N VAL A 5 3.97 1.22 -2.90
CA VAL A 5 3.60 0.45 -1.69
C VAL A 5 4.61 -0.66 -1.35
N ILE A 6 5.62 -0.89 -2.20
CA ILE A 6 6.76 -1.75 -1.85
C ILE A 6 7.68 -1.11 -0.81
N PHE A 7 7.68 0.23 -0.69
CA PHE A 7 8.56 0.96 0.22
C PHE A 7 7.82 1.48 1.46
N PRO A 8 8.52 1.62 2.60
CA PRO A 8 7.95 2.25 3.79
C PRO A 8 7.58 3.72 3.55
N VAL A 9 6.75 4.26 4.44
CA VAL A 9 6.18 5.62 4.35
C VAL A 9 7.24 6.72 4.34
N ASP A 10 8.41 6.49 4.92
CA ASP A 10 9.53 7.45 4.92
C ASP A 10 10.18 7.65 3.53
N GLN A 11 9.85 6.81 2.55
CA GLN A 11 10.30 6.93 1.16
C GLN A 11 9.29 7.66 0.27
N ILE A 12 8.15 8.09 0.80
CA ILE A 12 7.18 8.88 0.03
C ILE A 12 7.82 10.21 -0.36
N CYS A 13 7.61 10.63 -1.60
CA CYS A 13 8.19 11.86 -2.13
C CYS A 13 7.24 12.62 -3.05
N TYR A 14 7.43 13.93 -3.15
CA TYR A 14 6.97 14.70 -4.30
C TYR A 14 7.88 14.40 -5.50
N GLN A 15 7.25 14.12 -6.64
CA GLN A 15 7.95 14.00 -7.92
C GLN A 15 7.53 15.18 -8.80
N TYR A 16 8.50 15.99 -9.18
CA TYR A 16 8.30 17.18 -10.00
C TYR A 16 8.52 16.88 -11.50
N SER A 17 8.05 17.77 -12.37
CA SER A 17 8.16 17.63 -13.83
C SER A 17 9.60 17.58 -14.34
N ASN A 18 10.56 18.13 -13.60
CA ASN A 18 12.00 18.09 -13.88
C ASN A 18 12.69 16.82 -13.35
N ASN A 19 11.94 15.79 -12.94
CA ASN A 19 12.43 14.58 -12.29
C ASN A 19 13.11 14.78 -10.92
N ALA A 20 13.08 15.99 -10.35
CA ALA A 20 13.49 16.18 -8.96
C ALA A 20 12.54 15.42 -8.04
N ARG A 21 13.11 14.86 -6.97
CA ARG A 21 12.38 14.17 -5.91
C ARG A 21 12.69 14.82 -4.58
N GLU A 22 11.64 15.10 -3.84
CA GLU A 22 11.73 15.67 -2.51
C GLU A 22 10.92 14.79 -1.56
N ARG A 23 11.56 14.31 -0.50
CA ARG A 23 10.89 13.47 0.50
C ARG A 23 9.73 14.26 1.12
N LEU A 24 8.60 13.59 1.31
CA LEU A 24 7.46 14.16 2.03
C LEU A 24 7.87 14.42 3.48
N ALA A 25 7.62 15.65 3.96
CA ALA A 25 7.98 16.07 5.30
C ALA A 25 7.15 15.31 6.35
N ASP A 26 7.68 15.13 7.56
CA ASP A 26 6.92 14.47 8.63
C ASP A 26 5.71 15.30 9.05
N GLU A 27 5.80 16.63 8.94
CA GLU A 27 4.70 17.56 9.16
C GLU A 27 3.53 17.32 8.19
N ASP A 28 3.82 17.15 6.89
CA ASP A 28 2.81 16.85 5.86
C ASP A 28 2.17 15.47 6.10
N LEU A 29 2.96 14.50 6.58
CA LEU A 29 2.46 13.17 6.95
C LEU A 29 1.54 13.24 8.19
N ASP A 30 1.80 14.14 9.13
CA ASP A 30 1.04 14.28 10.37
C ASP A 30 -0.20 15.20 10.23
N GLU A 31 -0.40 15.80 9.06
CA GLU A 31 -1.63 16.52 8.73
C GLU A 31 -2.88 15.63 8.84
N PRO A 32 -4.03 16.20 9.23
CA PRO A 32 -5.29 15.45 9.24
C PRO A 32 -5.65 15.03 7.81
N ALA A 33 -6.05 13.78 7.64
CA ALA A 33 -6.47 13.29 6.32
C ALA A 33 -7.81 13.89 5.86
N PHE A 34 -8.61 14.39 6.81
CA PHE A 34 -9.95 14.92 6.58
C PHE A 34 -10.13 16.24 7.34
N SER A 35 -10.95 17.14 6.81
CA SER A 35 -11.31 18.38 7.49
C SER A 35 -12.08 18.11 8.78
N GLU A 36 -12.92 17.07 8.80
CA GLU A 36 -13.63 16.60 9.99
C GLU A 36 -12.86 15.48 10.70
N PRO A 37 -12.90 15.42 12.04
CA PRO A 37 -12.19 14.39 12.80
C PRO A 37 -12.84 13.02 12.62
N ILE A 38 -12.28 12.22 11.72
CA ILE A 38 -12.61 10.80 11.54
C ILE A 38 -11.57 9.95 12.28
N THR A 39 -12.02 8.97 13.07
CA THR A 39 -11.15 8.08 13.85
C THR A 39 -11.02 6.68 13.26
N LYS A 40 -11.94 6.29 12.38
CA LYS A 40 -11.96 4.98 11.72
C LYS A 40 -12.26 5.13 10.24
N MET A 41 -11.53 4.38 9.43
CA MET A 41 -11.70 4.38 7.98
C MET A 41 -11.47 2.97 7.46
N ARG A 42 -12.34 2.53 6.56
CA ARG A 42 -12.16 1.26 5.85
C ARG A 42 -11.80 1.52 4.41
N ILE A 43 -10.68 0.94 3.98
CA ILE A 43 -10.20 0.98 2.61
C ILE A 43 -10.32 -0.44 2.03
N THR A 44 -10.83 -0.56 0.81
CA THR A 44 -10.93 -1.80 0.06
C THR A 44 -10.04 -1.72 -1.18
N PHE A 45 -9.45 -2.86 -1.53
CA PHE A 45 -8.71 -3.03 -2.77
C PHE A 45 -9.18 -4.32 -3.44
N GLU A 46 -9.69 -4.22 -4.66
CA GLU A 46 -10.11 -5.36 -5.45
C GLU A 46 -9.25 -5.47 -6.72
N GLN A 47 -8.54 -6.59 -6.83
CA GLN A 47 -7.88 -7.01 -8.05
C GLN A 47 -8.05 -8.52 -8.16
N ARG A 48 -8.93 -8.98 -9.05
CA ARG A 48 -9.29 -10.40 -9.14
C ARG A 48 -8.03 -11.29 -9.22
N PRO A 49 -7.93 -12.33 -8.37
CA PRO A 49 -8.96 -12.89 -7.47
C PRO A 49 -8.92 -12.37 -6.02
N PHE A 50 -8.14 -11.33 -5.75
CA PHE A 50 -7.96 -10.76 -4.41
C PHE A 50 -8.95 -9.64 -4.13
N ASN A 51 -9.45 -9.66 -2.90
CA ASN A 51 -10.19 -8.56 -2.30
C ASN A 51 -9.60 -8.40 -0.89
N TRP A 52 -8.91 -7.30 -0.66
CA TRP A 52 -8.27 -6.98 0.61
C TRP A 52 -8.94 -5.79 1.25
N THR A 53 -9.17 -5.90 2.55
CA THR A 53 -9.66 -4.81 3.38
C THR A 53 -8.52 -4.31 4.26
N ILE A 54 -8.45 -2.99 4.39
CA ILE A 54 -7.44 -2.26 5.16
C ILE A 54 -8.21 -1.36 6.10
N ASP A 55 -8.18 -1.68 7.38
CA ASP A 55 -8.79 -0.86 8.41
C ASP A 55 -7.74 0.11 8.97
N VAL A 56 -8.08 1.39 8.99
CA VAL A 56 -7.28 2.47 9.59
C VAL A 56 -8.01 2.92 10.86
N ASP A 57 -7.32 2.90 11.99
CA ASP A 57 -7.85 3.33 13.28
C ASP A 57 -6.85 4.27 13.95
N ASN A 58 -7.34 5.44 14.39
CA ASN A 58 -6.63 6.34 15.26
C ASN A 58 -7.60 6.89 16.31
N SER A 59 -7.28 6.66 17.59
CA SER A 59 -8.07 7.08 18.75
C SER A 59 -8.42 8.58 18.80
N HIS A 60 -7.65 9.44 18.14
CA HIS A 60 -7.86 10.89 18.14
C HIS A 60 -8.41 11.38 16.81
N ARG A 61 -7.65 11.20 15.73
CA ARG A 61 -8.02 11.53 14.36
C ARG A 61 -7.06 10.89 13.38
N ILE A 62 -7.56 10.44 12.24
CA ILE A 62 -6.75 9.87 11.17
C ILE A 62 -5.90 10.96 10.50
N ARG A 63 -4.60 10.68 10.37
CA ARG A 63 -3.62 11.48 9.64
C ARG A 63 -3.27 10.83 8.30
N CYS A 64 -2.62 11.58 7.42
CA CYS A 64 -2.07 11.05 6.16
C CYS A 64 -1.13 9.86 6.42
N ARG A 65 -0.28 9.96 7.46
CA ARG A 65 0.62 8.90 7.92
C ARG A 65 -0.12 7.61 8.22
N ASP A 66 -1.21 7.69 8.99
CA ASP A 66 -1.95 6.50 9.44
C ASP A 66 -2.52 5.74 8.23
N ILE A 67 -2.99 6.45 7.20
CA ILE A 67 -3.46 5.86 5.94
C ILE A 67 -2.32 5.18 5.17
N PHE A 68 -1.21 5.89 4.95
CA PHE A 68 -0.09 5.33 4.19
C PHE A 68 0.57 4.14 4.89
N GLU A 69 0.69 4.20 6.22
CA GLU A 69 1.21 3.10 7.03
C GLU A 69 0.28 1.90 6.97
N ALA A 70 -1.03 2.08 7.10
CA ALA A 70 -1.99 0.98 6.99
C ALA A 70 -1.95 0.31 5.61
N ILE A 71 -1.84 1.10 4.54
CA ILE A 71 -1.67 0.60 3.17
C ILE A 71 -0.39 -0.22 3.07
N TYR A 72 0.77 0.37 3.39
CA TYR A 72 2.06 -0.31 3.34
C TYR A 72 2.03 -1.61 4.16
N SER A 73 1.57 -1.54 5.41
CA SER A 73 1.49 -2.70 6.30
C SER A 73 0.62 -3.81 5.73
N SER A 74 -0.52 -3.48 5.12
CA SER A 74 -1.39 -4.50 4.50
C SER A 74 -0.70 -5.20 3.33
N PHE A 75 -0.04 -4.46 2.43
CA PHE A 75 0.65 -5.06 1.28
C PHE A 75 1.96 -5.75 1.64
N ASN A 76 2.56 -5.38 2.78
CA ASN A 76 3.75 -6.02 3.32
C ASN A 76 3.46 -7.34 4.06
N GLN A 77 2.18 -7.74 4.21
CA GLN A 77 1.81 -9.04 4.77
C GLN A 77 2.17 -10.19 3.83
N GLN A 78 2.59 -11.31 4.41
CA GLN A 78 2.77 -12.57 3.69
C GLN A 78 1.43 -13.04 3.10
N LEU A 79 1.46 -13.60 1.90
CA LEU A 79 0.28 -14.25 1.34
C LEU A 79 -0.10 -15.47 2.19
N THR A 80 -1.37 -15.54 2.57
CA THR A 80 -1.96 -16.71 3.20
C THR A 80 -1.99 -17.89 2.24
N LEU A 81 -2.08 -19.12 2.76
CA LEU A 81 -2.21 -20.32 1.93
C LEU A 81 -3.37 -20.22 0.92
N GLY A 82 -4.52 -19.68 1.34
CA GLY A 82 -5.68 -19.49 0.46
C GLY A 82 -5.47 -18.45 -0.64
N GLU A 83 -4.65 -17.42 -0.41
CA GLU A 83 -4.26 -16.46 -1.44
C GLU A 83 -3.24 -17.09 -2.41
N LEU A 84 -2.26 -17.84 -1.90
CA LEU A 84 -1.25 -18.56 -2.70
C LEU A 84 -1.87 -19.57 -3.69
N TRP A 85 -2.96 -20.22 -3.31
CA TRP A 85 -3.70 -21.13 -4.18
C TRP A 85 -4.45 -20.41 -5.30
N ARG A 86 -4.79 -19.14 -5.09
CA ARG A 86 -5.54 -18.32 -6.05
C ARG A 86 -4.64 -17.49 -6.96
N LEU A 87 -3.32 -17.48 -6.76
CA LEU A 87 -2.42 -16.70 -7.61
C LEU A 87 -2.59 -17.07 -9.09
N PRO A 88 -2.97 -16.11 -9.95
CA PRO A 88 -3.25 -16.39 -11.36
C PRO A 88 -1.97 -16.75 -12.13
N ASP A 89 -0.86 -16.08 -11.83
CA ASP A 89 0.44 -16.37 -12.43
C ASP A 89 1.55 -16.38 -11.37
N ARG A 90 1.91 -17.59 -10.94
CA ARG A 90 2.98 -17.80 -9.95
C ARG A 90 4.36 -17.40 -10.44
N ARG A 91 4.63 -17.46 -11.76
CA ARG A 91 5.94 -17.08 -12.30
C ARG A 91 6.10 -15.56 -12.26
N ALA A 92 5.09 -14.83 -12.69
CA ALA A 92 5.08 -13.37 -12.61
C ALA A 92 5.22 -12.87 -11.15
N CYS A 93 4.56 -13.55 -10.20
CA CYS A 93 4.70 -13.22 -8.78
C CYS A 93 6.11 -13.51 -8.23
N GLU A 94 6.74 -14.60 -8.65
CA GLU A 94 8.14 -14.90 -8.30
C GLU A 94 9.09 -13.83 -8.85
N ASP A 95 8.87 -13.37 -10.08
CA ASP A 95 9.68 -12.30 -10.67
C ASP A 95 9.49 -10.97 -9.92
N ALA A 96 8.25 -10.62 -9.54
CA ALA A 96 7.95 -9.46 -8.71
C ALA A 96 8.63 -9.55 -7.34
N PHE A 97 8.57 -10.71 -6.67
CA PHE A 97 9.28 -10.99 -5.43
C PHE A 97 10.80 -10.79 -5.56
N ARG A 98 11.41 -11.29 -6.63
CA ARG A 98 12.84 -11.12 -6.90
C ARG A 98 13.21 -9.65 -7.13
N ILE A 99 12.41 -8.90 -7.88
CA ILE A 99 12.63 -7.46 -8.09
C ILE A 99 12.53 -6.72 -6.76
N ARG A 100 11.47 -6.93 -5.98
CA ARG A 100 11.28 -6.29 -4.68
C ARG A 100 12.47 -6.56 -3.75
N THR A 101 12.90 -7.81 -3.64
CA THR A 101 13.99 -8.20 -2.74
C THR A 101 15.35 -7.62 -3.16
N LEU A 102 15.55 -7.39 -4.46
CA LEU A 102 16.71 -6.66 -4.99
C LEU A 102 16.64 -5.17 -4.63
N VAL A 103 15.51 -4.52 -4.91
CA VAL A 103 15.29 -3.08 -4.73
C VAL A 103 15.36 -2.68 -3.25
N LEU A 104 14.71 -3.44 -2.37
CA LEU A 104 14.72 -3.22 -0.93
C LEU A 104 16.02 -3.68 -0.25
N LYS A 105 16.94 -4.30 -1.00
CA LYS A 105 18.14 -4.95 -0.44
C LYS A 105 17.79 -5.88 0.72
N SER A 106 16.70 -6.63 0.57
CA SER A 106 16.13 -7.44 1.65
C SER A 106 17.13 -8.45 2.18
N SER A 107 17.19 -8.55 3.52
CA SER A 107 17.99 -9.56 4.22
C SER A 107 17.54 -10.97 3.86
N GLN A 108 18.40 -11.96 4.13
CA GLN A 108 18.05 -13.37 3.92
C GLN A 108 16.82 -13.78 4.77
N MET A 109 16.66 -13.19 5.95
CA MET A 109 15.49 -13.39 6.81
C MET A 109 14.22 -12.86 6.15
N GLU A 110 14.23 -11.65 5.60
CA GLU A 110 13.08 -11.09 4.88
C GLU A 110 12.71 -11.93 3.64
N ARG A 111 13.71 -12.48 2.95
CA ARG A 111 13.47 -13.40 1.82
C ARG A 111 12.83 -14.71 2.26
N SER A 112 13.14 -15.20 3.47
CA SER A 112 12.57 -16.43 4.00
C SER A 112 11.08 -16.32 4.33
N LEU A 113 10.55 -15.10 4.49
CA LEU A 113 9.13 -14.83 4.63
C LEU A 113 8.35 -15.00 3.31
N GLY A 114 9.02 -15.26 2.19
CA GLY A 114 8.37 -15.58 0.91
C GLY A 114 7.55 -14.44 0.31
N TRP A 115 6.52 -14.80 -0.45
CA TRP A 115 5.69 -13.84 -1.18
C TRP A 115 4.77 -13.06 -0.25
N LYS A 116 4.72 -11.74 -0.48
CA LYS A 116 3.84 -10.79 0.17
C LYS A 116 2.70 -10.39 -0.76
N ARG A 117 1.64 -9.80 -0.22
CA ARG A 117 0.51 -9.30 -1.02
C ARG A 117 0.95 -8.35 -2.14
N VAL A 118 1.96 -7.52 -1.88
CA VAL A 118 2.55 -6.64 -2.88
C VAL A 118 3.13 -7.39 -4.09
N ASP A 119 3.64 -8.61 -3.90
CA ASP A 119 4.20 -9.40 -5.01
C ASP A 119 3.10 -9.92 -5.95
N ALA A 120 1.87 -10.05 -5.46
CA ALA A 120 0.70 -10.40 -6.26
C ALA A 120 0.14 -9.22 -7.06
N LEU A 121 0.57 -7.99 -6.78
CA LEU A 121 0.26 -6.80 -7.58
C LEU A 121 1.12 -6.70 -8.85
N LEU A 122 2.17 -7.52 -8.95
CA LEU A 122 3.16 -7.50 -10.02
C LEU A 122 3.88 -6.14 -10.14
N HIS A 123 3.42 -5.28 -11.04
CA HIS A 123 3.98 -3.96 -11.30
C HIS A 123 3.02 -2.82 -10.93
N HIS A 124 1.81 -3.14 -10.48
CA HIS A 124 0.78 -2.16 -10.13
C HIS A 124 0.87 -1.78 -8.65
N THR A 125 2.00 -1.20 -8.26
CA THR A 125 2.32 -0.88 -6.85
C THR A 125 2.28 0.62 -6.56
N ILE A 126 2.02 1.47 -7.57
CA ILE A 126 2.02 2.92 -7.37
C ILE A 126 0.65 3.38 -6.89
N PHE A 127 0.63 4.07 -5.76
CA PHE A 127 -0.56 4.70 -5.21
C PHE A 127 -1.06 5.83 -6.12
N HIS A 128 -2.30 5.70 -6.61
CA HIS A 128 -2.97 6.71 -7.43
C HIS A 128 -4.04 7.50 -6.66
N GLY A 129 -4.38 7.09 -5.44
CA GLY A 129 -5.35 7.79 -4.61
C GLY A 129 -6.40 6.87 -4.00
N LEU A 130 -7.26 7.48 -3.19
CA LEU A 130 -8.45 6.85 -2.64
C LEU A 130 -9.70 7.50 -3.24
N THR A 131 -10.69 6.70 -3.59
CA THR A 131 -12.00 7.18 -4.07
C THR A 131 -13.09 6.67 -3.15
N MET A 132 -14.05 7.51 -2.79
CA MET A 132 -15.18 7.08 -1.97
C MET A 132 -16.05 6.11 -2.77
N ASN A 133 -16.45 5.00 -2.15
CA ASN A 133 -17.36 4.04 -2.76
C ASN A 133 -18.77 4.69 -2.84
N PRO A 134 -19.35 4.86 -4.04
CA PRO A 134 -20.67 5.47 -4.18
C PRO A 134 -21.78 4.59 -3.57
N ASP A 135 -21.55 3.28 -3.48
CA ASP A 135 -22.56 2.30 -3.04
C ASP A 135 -22.46 1.98 -1.54
N SER A 136 -21.44 2.48 -0.84
CA SER A 136 -21.25 2.24 0.60
C SER A 136 -20.69 3.46 1.30
N GLU A 137 -21.49 4.05 2.20
CA GLU A 137 -21.06 5.16 3.04
C GLU A 137 -19.86 4.76 3.91
N GLY A 138 -18.82 5.59 3.89
CA GLY A 138 -17.63 5.39 4.73
C GLY A 138 -16.63 4.34 4.23
N GLU A 139 -16.85 3.72 3.07
CA GLU A 139 -15.87 2.85 2.42
C GLU A 139 -15.10 3.58 1.32
N TRP A 140 -13.79 3.35 1.30
CA TRP A 140 -12.87 3.95 0.35
C TRP A 140 -12.25 2.88 -0.51
N VAL A 141 -12.12 3.13 -1.80
CA VAL A 141 -11.46 2.23 -2.76
C VAL A 141 -10.05 2.72 -3.00
N LEU A 142 -9.07 1.85 -2.81
CA LEU A 142 -7.67 2.10 -3.12
C LEU A 142 -7.41 1.89 -4.61
N ASN A 143 -6.85 2.91 -5.25
CA ASN A 143 -6.45 2.86 -6.65
C ASN A 143 -4.92 2.72 -6.72
N LEU A 144 -4.46 1.63 -7.34
CA LEU A 144 -3.06 1.41 -7.67
C LEU A 144 -2.89 1.32 -9.20
N GLY A 145 -1.69 1.58 -9.71
CA GLY A 145 -1.36 1.34 -11.12
C GLY A 145 0.10 1.12 -11.40
#